data_AF-H1PRA6-F1
#
_entry.id   AF-H1PRA6-F1
#
_cell.length_a   1.000
_cell.length_b   1.000
_cell.length_c   1.000
_cell.angle_alpha   90.00
_cell.angle_beta   90.00
_cell.angle_gamma   90.00
#
_symmetry.space_group_name_H-M   'P 1'
#
loop_
_entity.id
_entity.type
_entity.pdbx_description
1 polymer ?
#
loop_
_entity_poly.entity_id
_entity_poly.type
_entity_poly.pdbx_seq_one_letter_code
_entity_poly.pdbx_strand_id
1 'polypeptide(L)' 'MKDDIIINKIETIKKCIKRVNEEYENDSLNLKNCTKQDSIILNIQRLYEAGIDLATHVIRINMDFFKAAKKHFKY' A
#
# COMPACT_ATOMS: atom_id res chain seq x y z
N MET A 1 3.89 16.74 5.10
CA MET A 1 4.56 16.05 3.97
C MET A 1 4.86 14.56 4.21
N LYS A 2 5.60 14.17 5.27
CA LYS A 2 5.86 12.73 5.56
C LYS A 2 4.58 11.97 5.91
N ASP A 3 3.75 12.55 6.77
CA ASP A 3 2.46 11.95 7.16
C ASP A 3 1.49 11.89 5.98
N ASP A 4 1.50 12.90 5.09
CA ASP A 4 0.65 12.91 3.89
C ASP A 4 0.94 11.73 2.96
N ILE A 5 2.21 11.32 2.83
CA ILE A 5 2.59 10.14 2.03
C ILE A 5 1.98 8.87 2.64
N ILE A 6 2.10 8.71 3.96
CA ILE A 6 1.55 7.56 4.68
C ILE A 6 0.03 7.52 4.55
N ILE A 7 -0.64 8.65 4.79
CA ILE A 7 -2.11 8.79 4.67
C ILE A 7 -2.56 8.43 3.25
N ASN A 8 -1.90 8.97 2.22
CA ASN A 8 -2.25 8.70 0.82
C ASN A 8 -2.09 7.22 0.45
N LYS A 9 -1.05 6.55 0.97
CA LYS A 9 -0.84 5.11 0.73
C LYS A 9 -1.90 4.27 1.44
N ILE A 10 -2.27 4.63 2.68
CA ILE A 10 -3.37 3.98 3.41
C ILE A 10 -4.71 4.14 2.66
N GLU A 11 -5.02 5.34 2.18
CA GLU A 11 -6.24 5.58 1.40
C GLU A 11 -6.26 4.79 0.08
N THR A 12 -5.09 4.62 -0.55
CA THR A 12 -4.95 3.76 -1.73
C THR A 12 -5.27 2.30 -1.39
N ILE A 13 -4.70 1.77 -0.30
CA ILE A 13 -4.96 0.40 0.17
C ILE A 13 -6.46 0.19 0.44
N LYS A 14 -7.11 1.12 1.16
CA LYS A 14 -8.55 1.05 1.47
C LYS A 14 -9.40 1.01 0.19
N LYS A 15 -9.09 1.85 -0.80
CA LYS A 15 -9.81 1.87 -2.08
C LYS A 15 -9.64 0.55 -2.84
N CYS A 16 -8.44 -0.02 -2.86
CA CYS A 16 -8.19 -1.32 -3.48
C CYS A 16 -8.99 -2.44 -2.82
N ILE A 17 -9.00 -2.51 -1.47
CA ILE A 17 -9.80 -3.50 -0.73
C ILE A 17 -11.28 -3.34 -1.05
N LYS A 18 -11.79 -2.10 -1.00
CA LYS A 18 -13.18 -1.80 -1.34
C LYS A 18 -13.52 -2.30 -2.74
N ARG A 19 -12.65 -2.04 -3.73
CA ARG A 19 -12.85 -2.47 -5.11
C ARG A 19 -12.85 -3.99 -5.28
N VAL A 20 -11.97 -4.70 -4.59
CA VAL A 20 -11.97 -6.17 -4.58
C VAL A 20 -13.30 -6.71 -4.06
N ASN A 21 -13.80 -6.15 -2.95
CA ASN A 21 -15.07 -6.57 -2.36
C ASN A 21 -16.28 -6.24 -3.27
N GLU A 22 -16.27 -5.07 -3.92
CA GLU A 22 -17.31 -4.64 -4.88
C GLU A 22 -17.33 -5.49 -6.15
N GLU A 23 -16.19 -5.97 -6.62
CA GLU A 23 -16.15 -6.84 -7.80
C GLU A 23 -16.54 -8.27 -7.45
N TYR A 24 -16.13 -8.75 -6.28
CA TYR A 24 -16.46 -10.09 -5.79
C TYR A 24 -17.94 -10.21 -5.38
N GLU A 25 -18.50 -9.20 -4.71
CA GLU A 25 -19.88 -9.14 -4.21
C GLU A 25 -20.32 -10.36 -3.38
N ASN A 26 -19.38 -11.08 -2.75
CA ASN A 26 -19.64 -12.35 -2.05
C ASN A 26 -20.29 -13.42 -2.95
N ASP A 27 -20.10 -13.34 -4.26
CA ASP A 27 -20.61 -14.31 -5.22
C ASP A 27 -19.45 -14.92 -6.01
N SER A 28 -19.26 -16.24 -5.88
CA SER A 28 -18.23 -16.96 -6.61
C SER A 28 -18.44 -16.99 -8.13
N LEU A 29 -19.68 -16.79 -8.61
CA LEU A 29 -19.96 -16.68 -10.05
C LEU A 29 -19.35 -15.43 -10.66
N ASN A 30 -19.13 -14.36 -9.89
CA ASN A 30 -18.41 -13.17 -10.36
C ASN A 30 -16.98 -13.50 -10.80
N LEU A 31 -16.38 -14.56 -10.24
CA LEU A 31 -15.10 -15.08 -10.68
C LEU A 31 -15.19 -15.85 -12.00
N LYS A 32 -16.31 -15.91 -12.71
CA LYS A 32 -16.37 -16.40 -14.10
C LYS A 32 -16.34 -15.26 -15.12
N ASN A 33 -16.52 -14.02 -14.68
CA ASN A 33 -16.42 -12.84 -15.52
C ASN A 33 -14.96 -12.37 -15.55
N CYS A 34 -14.30 -12.48 -16.71
CA CYS A 34 -12.88 -12.13 -16.85
C CYS A 34 -12.60 -10.65 -16.51
N THR A 35 -13.51 -9.73 -16.82
CA THR A 35 -13.35 -8.31 -16.47
C THR A 35 -13.38 -8.09 -14.96
N LYS A 36 -14.27 -8.78 -14.24
CA LYS A 36 -14.31 -8.73 -12.77
C LYS A 36 -13.04 -9.35 -12.16
N GLN A 37 -12.59 -10.49 -12.69
CA GLN A 37 -11.33 -11.12 -12.27
C GLN A 37 -10.13 -10.18 -12.46
N ASP A 38 -9.98 -9.58 -13.64
CA ASP A 38 -8.87 -8.67 -13.95
C ASP A 38 -8.88 -7.47 -13.00
N SER A 39 -10.06 -6.91 -12.72
CA SER A 39 -10.23 -5.83 -11.75
C SER A 39 -9.80 -6.26 -10.34
N ILE A 40 -10.17 -7.46 -9.88
CA ILE A 40 -9.76 -8.01 -8.58
C ILE A 40 -8.23 -8.17 -8.53
N ILE A 41 -7.64 -8.83 -9.52
CA ILE A 41 -6.19 -9.09 -9.58
C ILE A 41 -5.41 -7.77 -9.58
N LEU A 42 -5.83 -6.79 -10.39
CA LEU A 42 -5.19 -5.48 -10.47
C LEU A 42 -5.23 -4.74 -9.13
N ASN A 43 -6.34 -4.78 -8.41
CA ASN A 43 -6.46 -4.12 -7.12
C ASN A 43 -5.65 -4.83 -6.02
N ILE A 44 -5.50 -6.15 -6.09
CA ILE A 44 -4.59 -6.90 -5.22
C ILE A 44 -3.14 -6.51 -5.49
N GLN A 45 -2.72 -6.42 -6.76
CA GLN A 45 -1.37 -5.96 -7.12
C GLN A 45 -1.07 -4.56 -6.59
N ARG A 46 -1.99 -3.61 -6.80
CA ARG A 46 -1.86 -2.24 -6.29
C ARG A 46 -1.78 -2.17 -4.77
N LEU A 47 -2.47 -3.07 -4.07
CA LEU A 47 -2.39 -3.17 -2.62
C LEU A 47 -0.99 -3.58 -2.15
N TYR A 48 -0.37 -4.57 -2.81
CA TYR A 48 1.00 -4.96 -2.53
C TYR A 48 2.00 -3.83 -2.81
N GLU A 49 1.87 -3.15 -3.94
CA GLU A 49 2.72 -2.00 -4.28
C GLU A 49 2.62 -0.88 -3.24
N ALA A 50 1.40 -0.50 -2.85
CA ALA A 50 1.18 0.51 -1.82
C ALA A 50 1.76 0.10 -0.45
N GLY A 51 1.67 -1.19 -0.10
CA GLY A 51 2.27 -1.75 1.11
C GLY A 51 3.80 -1.72 1.09
N ILE A 52 4.42 -2.11 -0.01
CA ILE A 52 5.89 -2.07 -0.20
C ILE A 52 6.40 -0.63 -0.13
N ASP A 53 5.70 0.30 -0.79
CA ASP A 53 6.04 1.72 -0.75
C ASP A 53 5.97 2.28 0.67
N LEU A 54 4.93 1.92 1.42
CA LEU A 54 4.78 2.33 2.81
C LEU A 54 5.93 1.79 3.68
N ALA A 55 6.25 0.50 3.57
CA ALA A 55 7.35 -0.12 4.30
C ALA A 55 8.70 0.55 3.97
N THR A 56 8.96 0.77 2.67
CA THR A 56 10.16 1.45 2.18
C THR A 56 10.28 2.86 2.74
N HIS A 57 9.16 3.60 2.76
CA HIS A 57 9.12 4.95 3.31
C HIS A 57 9.45 4.98 4.80
N VAL A 58 8.85 4.09 5.59
CA VAL A 58 9.08 3.97 7.05
C VAL A 58 10.55 3.61 7.33
N ILE A 59 11.10 2.63 6.61
CA ILE A 59 12.51 2.24 6.76
C ILE A 59 13.44 3.42 6.47
N ARG A 60 13.17 4.19 5.40
CA ARG A 60 13.99 5.36 5.04
C ARG A 60 13.95 6.43 6.13
N ILE A 61 12.76 6.75 6.66
CA ILE A 61 12.62 7.72 7.76
C ILE A 61 13.45 7.31 8.97
N ASN A 62 13.38 6.05 9.37
CA ASN A 62 14.13 5.54 10.52
C ASN A 62 15.64 5.57 10.26
N MET A 63 16.10 5.15 9.07
CA MET A 63 17.52 5.21 8.72
C MET A 63 18.09 6.62 8.72
N ASP A 64 17.34 7.60 8.21
CA ASP A 64 17.76 9.00 8.20
C ASP A 64 17.92 9.54 9.63
N PHE A 65 17.01 9.17 10.53
CA PHE A 65 17.12 9.48 11.95
C PHE A 65 18.39 8.89 12.58
N PHE A 66 18.68 7.60 12.35
CA PHE A 66 19.90 6.96 12.88
C PHE A 66 21.18 7.60 12.34
N LYS A 67 21.22 7.98 11.06
CA LYS A 67 22.37 8.68 10.47
C LYS A 67 22.56 10.07 11.09
N ALA A 68 21.48 10.81 11.32
CA ALA A 68 21.52 12.11 11.98
C ALA A 68 22.03 12.01 13.42
N ALA A 69 21.53 11.04 14.19
CA ALA A 69 21.99 10.77 15.56
C ALA A 69 23.50 10.42 15.57
N LYS A 70 23.96 9.52 14.70
CA LYS A 70 25.38 9.15 14.61
C LYS A 70 26.28 10.34 14.25
N LYS A 71 25.81 11.29 13.45
CA LYS A 71 26.56 12.52 13.15
C LYS A 71 26.66 13.45 14.36
N HIS A 72 25.60 13.52 15.19
CA HIS A 72 25.58 14.34 16.40
C HIS A 72 26.39 13.76 17.57
N PHE A 73 26.51 12.43 17.66
CA PHE A 73 27.22 11.74 18.74
C PHE A 73 28.65 11.31 18.39
N LYS A 74 29.18 11.73 17.23
CA LYS A 74 30.61 11.58 16.93
C LYS A 74 31.40 12.75 17.52
N TYR A 75 32.09 12.49 18.64
CA TYR A 75 33.39 13.10 18.94
C TYR A 75 34.47 12.45 18.06
#